data_AF-A0AAU9PEC1-F1
#
_entry.id   AF-A0AAU9PEC1-F1
#
_cell.length_a   1.000
_cell.length_b   1.000
_cell.length_c   1.000
_cell.angle_alpha   90.00
_cell.angle_beta   90.00
_cell.angle_gamma   90.00
#
_symmetry.space_group_name_H-M   'P 1'
#
loop_
_entity.id
_entity.type
_entity.pdbx_description
1 polymer ?
#
loop_
_entity_poly.entity_id
_entity_poly.type
_entity_poly.pdbx_seq_one_letter_code
_entity_poly.pdbx_strand_id
1 'polypeptide(L)'
;MASTSAVSAMKKYPNWLLMPNELMENILGRLSCLEKLRSAGQVCRKWRGICKDPTMWKFININKLQYGCDTKHKLEMLTKHAINLSCGELVDINIGGFCTDDLLHYIVQR
;
A
#
# COMPACT_ATOMS: atom_id res chain seq x y z
N MET A 1 22.85 -20.59 -49.69
CA MET A 1 22.62 -19.37 -48.90
C MET A 1 21.72 -19.73 -47.73
N ALA A 2 22.29 -20.15 -46.60
CA ALA A 2 21.52 -20.46 -45.41
C ALA A 2 21.21 -19.15 -44.69
N SER A 3 19.94 -18.75 -44.71
CA SER A 3 19.45 -17.57 -44.01
C SER A 3 19.37 -17.89 -42.51
N THR A 4 20.41 -17.54 -41.77
CA THR A 4 20.42 -17.56 -40.30
C THR A 4 19.49 -16.45 -39.82
N SER A 5 18.24 -16.78 -39.51
CA SER A 5 17.39 -15.89 -38.71
C SER A 5 17.91 -15.89 -37.29
N ALA A 6 18.59 -14.79 -36.92
CA ALA A 6 18.90 -14.50 -35.53
C ALA A 6 17.58 -14.30 -34.78
N VAL A 7 17.13 -15.35 -34.09
CA VAL A 7 16.03 -15.23 -33.13
C VAL A 7 16.54 -14.34 -32.01
N SER A 8 16.13 -13.08 -32.05
CA SER A 8 16.29 -12.13 -30.96
C SER A 8 15.80 -12.76 -29.67
N ALA A 9 16.72 -13.06 -28.75
CA ALA A 9 16.39 -13.52 -27.41
C ALA A 9 15.70 -12.37 -26.66
N MET A 10 14.38 -12.26 -26.81
CA MET A 10 13.57 -11.40 -25.94
C MET A 10 13.86 -11.77 -24.49
N LYS A 11 14.38 -10.84 -23.70
CA LYS A 11 14.46 -10.96 -22.24
C LYS A 11 13.05 -11.33 -21.74
N LYS A 12 12.87 -12.58 -21.31
CA LYS A 12 11.64 -13.01 -20.63
C LYS A 12 11.59 -12.29 -19.28
N TYR A 13 10.88 -11.18 -19.23
CA TYR A 13 10.60 -10.52 -17.96
C TYR A 13 9.76 -11.46 -17.09
N PRO A 14 10.04 -11.56 -15.79
CA PRO A 14 9.22 -12.34 -14.87
C PRO A 14 7.77 -11.87 -14.93
N ASN A 15 6.84 -12.80 -15.15
CA ASN A 15 5.42 -12.49 -15.07
C ASN A 15 4.98 -12.46 -13.61
N TRP A 16 5.01 -11.27 -13.01
CA TRP A 16 4.61 -11.02 -11.62
C TRP A 16 3.17 -11.48 -11.29
N LEU A 17 2.30 -11.65 -12.29
CA LEU A 17 0.94 -12.16 -12.06
C LEU A 17 0.91 -13.64 -11.65
N LEU A 18 1.94 -14.41 -12.05
CA LEU A 18 2.08 -15.83 -11.71
C LEU A 18 2.68 -16.05 -10.31
N MET A 19 3.09 -14.98 -9.63
CA MET A 19 3.62 -15.08 -8.28
C MET A 19 2.52 -15.53 -7.30
N PRO A 20 2.82 -16.46 -6.37
CA PRO A 20 1.92 -16.84 -5.29
C PRO A 20 1.42 -15.63 -4.51
N ASN A 21 0.16 -15.68 -4.07
CA ASN A 21 -0.46 -14.56 -3.34
C ASN A 21 0.31 -14.25 -2.06
N GLU A 22 0.70 -15.27 -1.29
CA GLU A 22 1.45 -15.11 -0.04
C GLU A 22 2.75 -14.30 -0.21
N LEU A 23 3.50 -14.55 -1.30
CA LEU A 23 4.72 -13.78 -1.54
C LEU A 23 4.42 -12.34 -1.94
N MET A 24 3.33 -12.11 -2.68
CA MET A 24 2.91 -10.74 -3.00
C MET A 24 2.37 -10.02 -1.78
N GLU A 25 1.60 -10.69 -0.92
CA GLU A 25 1.17 -10.17 0.37
C GLU A 25 2.37 -9.77 1.23
N ASN A 26 3.43 -10.60 1.27
CA ASN A 26 4.66 -10.26 1.99
C ASN A 26 5.35 -9.01 1.44
N ILE A 27 5.47 -8.90 0.11
CA ILE A 27 6.10 -7.74 -0.55
C ILE A 27 5.26 -6.49 -0.32
N LEU A 28 3.97 -6.55 -0.63
CA LEU A 28 3.05 -5.42 -0.49
C LEU A 28 2.88 -5.02 0.98
N GLY A 29 2.95 -5.98 1.90
CA GLY A 29 2.86 -5.77 3.34
C GLY A 29 4.00 -4.93 3.89
N ARG A 30 5.18 -5.00 3.26
CA ARG A 30 6.37 -4.22 3.63
C ARG A 30 6.38 -2.79 3.08
N LEU A 31 5.49 -2.46 2.15
CA LEU A 31 5.36 -1.09 1.65
C LEU A 31 4.85 -0.16 2.75
N SER A 32 5.24 1.12 2.68
CA SER A 32 4.68 2.14 3.55
C SER A 32 3.17 2.27 3.34
N CYS A 33 2.46 2.77 4.35
CA CYS A 33 1.02 2.99 4.25
C CYS A 33 0.65 3.86 3.04
N LEU A 34 1.45 4.90 2.75
CA LEU A 34 1.19 5.78 1.61
C LEU A 34 1.44 5.09 0.28
N GLU A 35 2.48 4.26 0.15
CA GLU A 35 2.72 3.47 -1.07
C GLU A 35 1.60 2.46 -1.32
N LYS A 36 1.09 1.81 -0.26
CA LYS A 36 -0.07 0.91 -0.35
C LYS A 36 -1.30 1.67 -0.88
N LEU A 37 -1.62 2.82 -0.28
CA LEU A 37 -2.79 3.64 -0.61
C LEU A 37 -2.70 4.27 -2.01
N ARG A 38 -1.53 4.79 -2.40
CA ARG A 38 -1.38 5.61 -3.61
C ARG A 38 -0.93 4.83 -4.84
N SER A 39 -0.13 3.79 -4.63
CA SER A 39 0.54 3.08 -5.71
C SER A 39 0.06 1.64 -5.81
N ALA A 40 0.30 0.82 -4.78
CA ALA A 40 0.10 -0.63 -4.89
C ALA A 40 -1.34 -1.01 -5.28
N GLY A 41 -2.33 -0.37 -4.66
CA GLY A 41 -3.74 -0.58 -4.97
C GLY A 41 -4.19 -0.13 -6.37
N GLN A 42 -3.34 0.60 -7.11
CA GLN A 42 -3.60 1.12 -8.46
C GLN A 42 -2.89 0.34 -9.57
N VAL A 43 -1.96 -0.55 -9.24
CA VAL A 43 -1.18 -1.30 -10.25
C VAL A 43 -2.04 -2.29 -11.02
N CYS A 44 -2.72 -3.20 -10.32
CA CYS A 44 -3.60 -4.18 -10.96
C CYS A 44 -4.69 -4.67 -9.98
N ARG A 45 -5.70 -5.38 -10.52
CA ARG A 45 -6.80 -5.95 -9.71
C ARG A 45 -6.31 -6.88 -8.59
N LYS A 46 -5.27 -7.66 -8.86
CA LYS A 46 -4.72 -8.62 -7.88
C LYS A 46 -4.11 -7.90 -6.68
N TRP A 47 -3.27 -6.89 -6.92
CA TRP A 47 -2.68 -6.07 -5.86
C TRP A 47 -3.72 -5.25 -5.11
N ARG A 48 -4.71 -4.69 -5.82
CA ARG A 48 -5.85 -4.01 -5.21
C ARG A 48 -6.63 -4.94 -4.28
N GLY A 49 -6.82 -6.20 -4.66
CA GLY A 49 -7.47 -7.21 -3.82
C GLY A 49 -6.68 -7.45 -2.53
N ILE A 50 -5.38 -7.68 -2.65
CA ILE A 50 -4.49 -7.87 -1.50
C ILE A 50 -4.50 -6.64 -0.58
N CYS A 51 -4.34 -5.43 -1.12
CA CYS A 51 -4.34 -4.20 -0.32
C CYS A 51 -5.70 -3.88 0.34
N LYS A 52 -6.78 -4.59 0.02
CA LYS A 52 -8.07 -4.47 0.73
C LYS A 52 -8.18 -5.41 1.92
N ASP A 53 -7.26 -6.37 2.06
CA ASP A 53 -7.25 -7.28 3.19
C ASP A 53 -6.93 -6.52 4.49
N PRO A 54 -7.74 -6.70 5.56
CA PRO A 54 -7.50 -6.07 6.86
C PRO A 54 -6.10 -6.29 7.43
N THR A 55 -5.50 -7.45 7.17
CA THR A 55 -4.16 -7.80 7.66
C THR A 55 -3.07 -6.87 7.14
N MET A 56 -3.31 -6.18 6.02
CA MET A 56 -2.39 -5.19 5.44
C MET A 56 -2.34 -3.87 6.21
N TRP A 57 -3.29 -3.66 7.12
CA TRP A 57 -3.55 -2.39 7.83
C TRP A 57 -3.53 -2.54 9.36
N LYS A 58 -2.97 -3.63 9.88
CA LYS A 58 -2.74 -3.82 11.33
C LYS A 58 -1.80 -2.78 11.94
N PHE A 59 -0.90 -2.24 11.13
CA PHE A 59 0.09 -1.26 11.52
C PHE A 59 0.01 -0.06 10.58
N ILE A 60 -0.35 1.11 11.12
CA ILE A 60 -0.46 2.35 10.35
C ILE A 60 0.64 3.31 10.79
N ASN A 61 1.54 3.68 9.87
CA ASN A 61 2.54 4.72 10.12
C ASN A 61 2.47 5.80 9.03
N ILE A 62 2.08 7.01 9.40
CA ILE A 62 1.98 8.16 8.50
C ILE A 62 2.56 9.38 9.21
N ASN A 63 3.72 9.86 8.76
CA ASN A 63 4.38 11.02 9.35
C ASN A 63 4.61 12.13 8.31
N LYS A 64 4.06 13.32 8.56
CA LYS A 64 4.20 14.47 7.66
C LYS A 64 5.67 14.84 7.40
N LEU A 65 6.55 14.69 8.39
CA LEU A 65 7.98 15.00 8.25
C LEU A 65 8.69 14.02 7.31
N GLN A 66 8.23 12.76 7.26
CA GLN A 66 8.78 11.74 6.37
C GLN A 66 8.24 11.85 4.94
N TYR A 67 7.01 12.34 4.79
CA TYR A 67 6.27 12.25 3.51
C TYR A 67 5.96 13.61 2.85
N GLY A 68 6.41 14.72 3.43
CA GLY A 68 6.46 16.01 2.74
C GLY A 68 5.09 16.55 2.30
N CYS A 69 5.10 17.29 1.18
CA CYS A 69 4.16 18.30 0.63
C CYS A 69 2.63 18.12 0.75
N ASP A 70 2.13 17.00 1.28
CA ASP A 70 0.72 16.82 1.53
C ASP A 70 0.20 17.78 2.60
N THR A 71 -1.01 18.28 2.36
CA THR A 71 -1.74 19.07 3.35
C THR A 71 -2.10 18.19 4.54
N LYS A 72 -2.22 18.80 5.72
CA LYS A 72 -2.66 18.08 6.94
C LYS A 72 -3.98 17.34 6.71
N HIS A 73 -4.92 18.00 6.04
CA HIS A 73 -6.22 17.45 5.68
C HIS A 73 -6.12 16.19 4.79
N LYS A 74 -5.23 16.19 3.79
CA LYS A 74 -5.02 15.02 2.92
C LYS A 74 -4.44 13.84 3.68
N LEU A 75 -3.49 14.09 4.60
CA LEU A 75 -2.93 13.04 5.47
C LEU A 75 -3.98 12.49 6.44
N GLU A 76 -4.84 13.35 6.97
CA GLU A 76 -5.97 12.94 7.81
C GLU A 76 -6.94 12.02 7.04
N MET A 77 -7.35 12.41 5.83
CA MET A 77 -8.22 11.56 4.99
C MET A 77 -7.61 10.20 4.69
N LEU A 78 -6.30 10.16 4.38
CA LEU A 78 -5.59 8.90 4.11
C LEU A 78 -5.47 8.03 5.36
N THR A 79 -5.25 8.65 6.52
CA THR A 79 -5.23 7.95 7.82
C THR A 79 -6.58 7.32 8.11
N LYS A 80 -7.68 8.09 7.96
CA LYS A 80 -9.04 7.56 8.11
C LYS A 80 -9.31 6.43 7.12
N HIS A 81 -8.86 6.56 5.87
CA HIS A 81 -9.01 5.48 4.88
C HIS A 81 -8.28 4.20 5.30
N ALA A 82 -7.04 4.30 5.77
CA ALA A 82 -6.27 3.16 6.30
C ALA A 82 -6.95 2.51 7.51
N ILE A 83 -7.47 3.31 8.45
CA ILE A 83 -8.22 2.80 9.62
C ILE A 83 -9.46 2.03 9.15
N ASN A 84 -10.22 2.57 8.19
CA ASN A 84 -11.39 1.85 7.65
C ASN A 84 -10.99 0.51 7.00
N LEU A 85 -9.85 0.46 6.30
CA LEU A 85 -9.37 -0.77 5.69
C LEU A 85 -8.90 -1.81 6.71
N SER A 86 -8.53 -1.39 7.92
CA SER A 86 -8.18 -2.31 9.01
C SER A 86 -9.36 -3.12 9.53
N CYS A 87 -10.61 -2.71 9.26
CA CYS A 87 -11.82 -3.43 9.69
C CYS A 87 -11.83 -3.85 11.17
N GLY A 88 -11.25 -3.03 12.06
CA GLY A 88 -11.15 -3.31 13.51
C GLY A 88 -9.95 -4.19 13.91
N GLU A 89 -9.09 -4.57 12.97
CA GLU A 89 -7.85 -5.30 13.24
C GLU A 89 -6.63 -4.38 13.47
N LEU A 90 -6.85 -3.08 13.70
CA LEU A 90 -5.76 -2.14 13.98
C LEU A 90 -5.07 -2.50 15.30
N VAL A 91 -3.75 -2.72 15.24
CA VAL A 91 -2.92 -3.07 16.40
C VAL A 91 -2.12 -1.86 16.87
N ASP A 92 -1.54 -1.09 15.95
CA ASP A 92 -0.73 0.08 16.28
C ASP A 92 -0.88 1.17 15.21
N ILE A 93 -0.85 2.43 15.67
CA ILE A 93 -0.95 3.61 14.84
C ILE A 93 0.03 4.71 15.29
N ASN A 94 0.91 5.08 14.37
CA ASN A 94 1.85 6.18 14.53
C ASN A 94 1.53 7.29 13.52
N ILE A 95 1.14 8.46 14.02
CA ILE A 95 0.85 9.64 13.21
C ILE A 95 1.65 10.86 13.70
N GLY A 96 2.25 11.61 12.77
CA GLY A 96 3.13 12.73 13.12
C GLY A 96 2.90 13.98 12.29
N GLY A 97 2.79 15.15 12.94
CA GLY A 97 2.81 16.47 12.30
C GLY A 97 1.48 16.95 11.66
N PHE A 98 0.40 16.20 11.81
CA PHE A 98 -0.95 16.57 11.32
C PHE A 98 -2.10 16.06 12.19
N CYS A 99 -1.82 15.53 13.38
CA CYS A 99 -2.84 15.03 14.30
C CYS A 99 -3.76 16.17 14.77
N THR A 100 -5.07 15.92 14.77
CA THR A 100 -6.14 16.82 15.23
C THR A 100 -7.00 16.07 16.24
N ASP A 101 -7.72 16.79 17.10
CA ASP A 101 -8.63 16.18 18.09
C ASP A 101 -9.72 15.33 17.40
N ASP A 102 -10.22 15.77 16.25
CA ASP A 102 -11.16 15.01 15.42
C ASP A 102 -10.58 13.69 14.93
N LEU A 103 -9.29 13.68 14.55
CA LEU A 103 -8.61 12.46 14.12
C LEU A 103 -8.40 11.52 15.32
N LEU A 104 -8.04 12.04 16.48
CA LEU A 104 -7.90 11.24 17.71
C LEU A 104 -9.23 10.61 18.11
N HIS A 105 -10.32 11.39 18.12
CA HIS A 105 -11.66 10.87 18.38
C HIS A 105 -12.05 9.79 17.38
N TYR A 106 -11.74 9.97 16.10
CA TYR A 106 -12.01 8.98 15.08
C TYR A 106 -11.24 7.67 15.31
N ILE A 107 -9.98 7.74 15.73
CA ILE A 107 -9.14 6.57 16.03
C ILE A 107 -9.73 5.78 17.21
N VAL A 108 -10.13 6.45 18.29
CA VAL A 108 -10.63 5.79 19.52
C VAL A 108 -12.00 5.12 19.31
N GLN A 109 -12.78 5.54 18.31
CA GLN A 109 -14.11 5.00 18.04
C GLN A 109 -14.13 3.78 17.09
N ARG A 110 -12.97 3.30 16.62
CA ARG A 110 -12.87 2.30 15.54
C ARG A 110 -12.11 1.05 15.94
#